data_AF-A0A1C5E5Y3-F1
#
_entry.id   AF-A0A1C5E5Y3-F1
#
_cell.length_a   1.000
_cell.length_b   1.000
_cell.length_c   1.000
_cell.angle_alpha   90.00
_cell.angle_beta   90.00
_cell.angle_gamma   90.00
#
_symmetry.space_group_name_H-M   'P 1'
#
loop_
_entity.id
_entity.type
_entity.pdbx_description
1 polymer ?
#
loop_
_entity_poly.entity_id
_entity_poly.type
_entity_poly.pdbx_seq_one_letter_code
_entity_poly.pdbx_strand_id
1 'polypeptide(L)'
;MRGVGQVRERGRQLDADLAVRGDADQSLGSPSKASLLRNVNILFIPMFNADGAMGDVNFALDGYLGKGERHLTRYNANEVDLNRDHVAKEQPETRALHENVLRAYDVDYAIHLHHQGTQSRVNGDLVSGSILYPTTPDVSPEPVEKSKRLGSVVYHNVNRTGWGHIGRYDGGSANTIGRNGMAAEYGIATLLFEMRGMSDHE
;
A
#
# COMPACT_ATOMS: atom_id res chain seq x y z
N MET A 1 -22.84 -19.54 -18.69
CA MET A 1 -21.38 -19.69 -18.45
C MET A 1 -20.62 -19.08 -19.62
N ARG A 2 -20.12 -17.85 -19.47
CA ARG A 2 -19.16 -17.25 -20.40
C ARG A 2 -18.05 -16.62 -19.56
N GLY A 3 -16.82 -16.93 -19.95
CA GLY A 3 -15.62 -16.76 -19.15
C GLY A 3 -15.36 -15.33 -18.71
N VAL A 4 -15.04 -15.20 -17.43
CA VAL A 4 -14.40 -14.00 -16.86
C VAL A 4 -12.99 -13.96 -17.47
N GLY A 5 -12.73 -12.97 -18.30
CA GLY A 5 -11.40 -12.70 -18.82
C GLY A 5 -10.45 -12.45 -17.64
N GLN A 6 -9.42 -13.28 -17.54
CA GLN A 6 -8.31 -13.05 -16.62
C GLN A 6 -7.54 -11.82 -17.08
N VAL A 7 -7.67 -10.71 -16.35
CA VAL A 7 -6.72 -9.61 -16.42
C VAL A 7 -5.70 -9.88 -15.31
N ARG A 8 -4.51 -10.37 -15.68
CA ARG A 8 -3.36 -10.40 -14.77
C ARG A 8 -2.85 -8.97 -14.64
N GLU A 9 -2.92 -8.37 -13.45
CA GLU A 9 -2.53 -6.96 -13.30
C GLU A 9 -1.14 -6.75 -12.72
N ARG A 10 -0.37 -5.92 -13.44
CA ARG A 10 0.92 -5.34 -13.08
C ARG A 10 0.63 -4.06 -12.28
N GLY A 11 0.46 -4.13 -10.96
CA GLY A 11 0.21 -2.95 -10.11
C GLY A 11 1.47 -2.12 -9.90
N ARG A 12 1.55 -0.91 -10.46
CA ARG A 12 2.77 -0.07 -10.64
C ARG A 12 2.62 1.19 -9.78
N GLN A 13 3.65 1.55 -9.03
CA GLN A 13 3.43 2.15 -7.72
C GLN A 13 4.36 3.32 -7.39
N LEU A 14 3.76 4.35 -6.78
CA LEU A 14 4.41 5.24 -5.82
C LEU A 14 4.06 4.76 -4.43
N ASP A 15 5.07 4.36 -3.68
CA ASP A 15 4.92 3.71 -2.40
C ASP A 15 4.97 4.76 -1.30
N ALA A 16 3.91 4.86 -0.51
CA ALA A 16 3.91 5.55 0.77
C ALA A 16 3.36 4.61 1.83
N ASP A 17 4.04 4.52 2.96
CA ASP A 17 3.66 3.62 4.04
C ASP A 17 3.27 4.41 5.28
N LEU A 18 2.16 4.02 5.89
CA LEU A 18 1.70 4.52 7.18
C LEU A 18 1.71 3.38 8.18
N ALA A 19 2.58 3.44 9.18
CA ALA A 19 2.60 2.52 10.31
C ALA A 19 1.96 3.20 11.53
N VAL A 20 1.05 2.49 12.19
CA VAL A 20 0.29 3.00 13.34
C VAL A 20 0.43 2.02 14.50
N ARG A 21 0.75 2.54 15.67
CA ARG A 21 0.78 1.80 16.94
C ARG A 21 -0.24 2.40 17.90
N GLY A 22 -1.18 1.63 18.43
CA GLY A 22 -2.14 2.07 19.45
C GLY A 22 -3.44 1.27 19.50
N ASP A 23 -4.11 1.30 20.66
CA ASP A 23 -5.46 0.75 20.86
C ASP A 23 -6.50 1.64 20.15
N ALA A 24 -6.87 1.31 18.90
CA ALA A 24 -7.65 2.20 18.05
C ALA A 24 -9.11 1.74 17.83
N ASP A 25 -10.05 2.49 18.40
CA ASP A 25 -11.46 2.55 18.00
C ASP A 25 -11.78 4.00 17.50
N GLN A 26 -11.82 4.16 16.17
CA GLN A 26 -12.39 5.23 15.31
C GLN A 26 -12.02 6.75 15.41
N SER A 27 -11.59 7.29 14.24
CA SER A 27 -11.64 8.65 13.63
C SER A 27 -10.94 9.89 14.27
N LEU A 28 -10.10 10.61 13.48
CA LEU A 28 -9.19 11.74 13.81
C LEU A 28 -9.71 13.10 13.26
N GLY A 29 -9.43 14.29 13.82
CA GLY A 29 -10.04 15.60 13.41
C GLY A 29 -11.25 16.21 14.18
N SER A 30 -11.16 16.47 15.49
CA SER A 30 -11.99 17.40 16.30
C SER A 30 -11.32 17.58 17.69
N PRO A 31 -11.66 18.60 18.51
CA PRO A 31 -10.98 18.88 19.79
C PRO A 31 -11.05 17.74 20.82
N SER A 32 -12.03 16.83 20.70
CA SER A 32 -12.10 15.61 21.51
C SER A 32 -11.01 14.57 21.14
N LYS A 33 -10.15 14.87 20.15
CA LYS A 33 -9.21 13.92 19.55
C LYS A 33 -7.75 14.17 19.90
N ALA A 34 -7.45 15.28 20.59
CA ALA A 34 -6.17 15.45 21.27
C ALA A 34 -5.93 14.33 22.29
N SER A 35 -6.99 13.78 22.89
CA SER A 35 -6.89 12.61 23.78
C SER A 35 -6.68 11.29 23.07
N LEU A 36 -7.15 11.14 21.83
CA LEU A 36 -7.00 9.93 21.00
C LEU A 36 -5.56 9.78 20.49
N LEU A 37 -4.92 10.90 20.09
CA LEU A 37 -3.51 10.91 19.71
C LEU A 37 -2.55 10.60 20.88
N ARG A 38 -3.03 10.60 22.14
CA ARG A 38 -2.18 10.23 23.29
C ARG A 38 -1.84 8.74 23.34
N ASN A 39 -2.68 7.90 22.73
CA ASN A 39 -2.55 6.46 22.76
C ASN A 39 -2.09 5.87 21.43
N VAL A 40 -1.80 6.73 20.44
CA VAL A 40 -1.45 6.32 19.08
C VAL A 40 -0.15 7.00 18.65
N ASN A 41 0.81 6.21 18.18
CA ASN A 41 1.95 6.69 17.43
C ASN A 41 1.69 6.46 15.94
N ILE A 42 1.94 7.50 15.14
CA ILE A 42 1.79 7.44 13.69
C ILE A 42 3.17 7.68 13.08
N LEU A 43 3.69 6.70 12.36
CA LEU A 43 4.90 6.79 11.56
C LEU A 43 4.48 6.86 10.10
N PHE A 44 4.96 7.89 9.41
CA PHE A 44 4.60 8.13 8.02
C PHE A 44 5.86 8.21 7.17
N ILE A 45 5.91 7.40 6.12
CA ILE A 45 6.96 7.40 5.11
C ILE A 45 6.39 8.11 3.88
N PRO A 46 6.69 9.41 3.70
CA PRO A 46 6.05 10.24 2.67
C PRO A 46 6.43 9.81 1.24
N MET A 47 7.60 9.21 1.06
CA MET A 47 8.12 8.78 -0.24
C MET A 47 9.11 7.64 0.00
N PHE A 48 8.70 6.42 -0.33
CA PHE A 48 9.53 5.24 -0.12
C PHE A 48 10.52 5.02 -1.26
N ASN A 49 10.12 5.31 -2.51
CA ASN A 49 10.98 5.27 -3.69
C ASN A 49 11.36 6.69 -4.15
N ALA A 50 12.33 7.32 -3.48
CA ALA A 50 12.73 8.70 -3.78
C ALA A 50 13.39 8.83 -5.16
N ASP A 51 14.34 7.95 -5.46
CA ASP A 51 15.09 7.95 -6.73
C ASP A 51 14.16 7.77 -7.93
N GLY A 52 13.27 6.77 -7.86
CA GLY A 52 12.27 6.53 -8.90
C GLY A 52 11.24 7.65 -9.02
N ALA A 53 10.85 8.27 -7.90
CA ALA A 53 9.96 9.43 -7.92
C ALA A 53 10.58 10.62 -8.65
N MET A 54 11.87 10.88 -8.43
CA MET A 54 12.60 11.98 -9.06
C MET A 54 13.12 11.63 -10.47
N GLY A 55 13.19 10.35 -10.81
CA GLY A 55 13.83 9.87 -12.04
C GLY A 55 15.36 9.89 -11.97
N ASP A 56 15.93 9.92 -10.76
CA ASP A 56 17.37 9.77 -10.54
C ASP A 56 17.71 8.27 -10.57
N VAL A 57 17.70 7.69 -11.78
CA VAL A 57 17.76 6.25 -11.99
C VAL A 57 18.86 5.83 -12.96
N ASN A 58 19.29 4.57 -12.88
CA ASN A 58 20.35 4.02 -13.71
C ASN A 58 19.85 3.41 -15.04
N PHE A 59 18.61 3.69 -15.45
CA PHE A 59 18.00 3.18 -16.67
C PHE A 59 17.33 4.29 -17.49
N ALA A 60 17.09 4.03 -18.77
CA ALA A 60 16.51 5.03 -19.69
C ALA A 60 15.02 5.29 -19.37
N LEU A 61 14.64 6.57 -19.37
CA LEU A 61 13.26 7.00 -19.10
C LEU A 61 12.45 7.34 -20.36
N ASP A 62 12.96 7.03 -21.56
CA ASP A 62 12.36 7.44 -22.85
C ASP A 62 10.89 6.99 -23.02
N GLY A 63 10.49 5.91 -22.34
CA GLY A 63 9.13 5.35 -22.37
C GLY A 63 8.19 5.84 -21.25
N TYR A 64 8.65 6.70 -20.33
CA TYR A 64 7.83 7.17 -19.21
C TYR A 64 6.98 8.39 -19.59
N LEU A 65 5.72 8.39 -19.17
CA LEU A 65 4.78 9.49 -19.44
C LEU A 65 4.95 10.65 -18.47
N GLY A 66 5.36 10.37 -17.23
CA GLY A 66 5.74 11.38 -16.25
C GLY A 66 6.99 12.12 -16.73
N LYS A 67 6.85 13.43 -16.96
CA LYS A 67 7.94 14.32 -17.41
C LYS A 67 7.96 15.57 -16.53
N GLY A 68 9.16 16.05 -16.18
CA GLY A 68 9.37 17.25 -15.37
C GLY A 68 10.16 16.95 -14.10
N GLU A 69 9.81 17.60 -12.99
CA GLU A 69 10.49 17.39 -11.69
C GLU A 69 10.24 16.00 -11.08
N ARG A 70 9.28 15.24 -11.61
CA ARG A 70 8.95 13.89 -11.14
C ARG A 70 8.65 12.94 -12.29
N HIS A 71 9.21 11.74 -12.22
CA HIS A 71 9.03 10.65 -13.20
C HIS A 71 8.15 9.52 -12.66
N LEU A 72 8.18 9.32 -11.33
CA LEU A 72 7.25 8.45 -10.59
C LEU A 72 7.35 6.98 -10.98
N THR A 73 8.57 6.50 -11.27
CA THR A 73 8.77 5.15 -11.80
C THR A 73 8.35 4.06 -10.81
N ARG A 74 7.80 2.96 -11.34
CA ARG A 74 7.58 1.71 -10.58
C ARG A 74 8.82 1.22 -9.83
N TYR A 75 9.99 1.36 -10.45
CA TYR A 75 11.24 0.80 -9.95
C TYR A 75 12.10 1.86 -9.25
N ASN A 76 12.99 1.46 -8.35
CA ASN A 76 14.01 2.35 -7.80
C ASN A 76 15.18 2.55 -8.78
N ALA A 77 16.25 3.25 -8.36
CA ALA A 77 17.41 3.53 -9.22
C ALA A 77 18.05 2.29 -9.88
N ASN A 78 17.92 1.11 -9.26
CA ASN A 78 18.48 -0.15 -9.74
C ASN A 78 17.50 -0.99 -10.57
N GLU A 79 16.39 -0.40 -11.02
CA GLU A 79 15.32 -1.08 -11.73
C GLU A 79 14.67 -2.22 -10.91
N VAL A 80 14.67 -2.10 -9.58
CA VAL A 80 14.05 -3.07 -8.66
C VAL A 80 12.67 -2.58 -8.20
N ASP A 81 11.70 -3.50 -8.21
CA ASP A 81 10.37 -3.29 -7.64
C ASP A 81 10.45 -3.46 -6.13
N LEU A 82 10.45 -2.35 -5.39
CA LEU A 82 10.56 -2.36 -3.92
C LEU A 82 9.45 -3.18 -3.26
N ASN A 83 8.23 -3.12 -3.81
CA ASN A 83 7.10 -3.92 -3.39
C ASN A 83 7.19 -5.39 -3.86
N ARG A 84 8.37 -5.86 -4.30
CA ARG A 84 8.72 -7.29 -4.46
C ARG A 84 9.97 -7.67 -3.66
N ASP A 85 10.50 -6.78 -2.84
CA ASP A 85 11.78 -6.96 -2.13
C ASP A 85 11.63 -7.28 -0.63
N HIS A 86 10.41 -7.52 -0.13
CA HIS A 86 10.19 -7.67 1.32
C HIS A 86 10.71 -8.98 1.93
N VAL A 87 11.21 -9.92 1.11
CA VAL A 87 11.89 -11.14 1.60
C VAL A 87 13.40 -10.94 1.60
N ALA A 88 13.97 -10.66 0.42
CA ALA A 88 15.41 -10.57 0.22
C ALA A 88 16.00 -9.27 0.80
N LYS A 89 15.25 -8.16 0.75
CA LYS A 89 15.63 -6.85 1.29
C LYS A 89 16.95 -6.40 0.67
N GLU A 90 17.07 -6.57 -0.64
CA GLU A 90 18.27 -6.26 -1.42
C GLU A 90 18.45 -4.75 -1.61
N GLN A 91 17.35 -3.99 -1.56
CA GLN A 91 17.39 -2.55 -1.75
C GLN A 91 17.52 -1.80 -0.41
N PRO A 92 18.30 -0.70 -0.36
CA PRO A 92 18.51 0.07 0.87
C PRO A 92 17.21 0.61 1.48
N GLU A 93 16.24 0.97 0.66
CA GLU A 93 14.92 1.47 1.07
C GLU A 93 14.17 0.38 1.83
N THR A 94 14.06 -0.83 1.27
CA THR A 94 13.43 -1.98 1.92
C THR A 94 14.15 -2.37 3.20
N ARG A 95 15.50 -2.40 3.21
CA ARG A 95 16.25 -2.65 4.45
C ARG A 95 15.94 -1.60 5.50
N ALA A 96 15.96 -0.32 5.14
CA ALA A 96 15.71 0.76 6.08
C ALA A 96 14.29 0.67 6.68
N LEU A 97 13.27 0.35 5.88
CA LEU A 97 11.92 0.09 6.38
C LEU A 97 11.92 -1.05 7.41
N HIS A 98 12.51 -2.20 7.05
CA HIS A 98 12.52 -3.38 7.92
C HIS A 98 13.34 -3.16 9.21
N GLU A 99 14.51 -2.55 9.12
CA GLU A 99 15.44 -2.38 10.24
C GLU A 99 15.04 -1.21 11.15
N ASN A 100 14.71 -0.05 10.57
CA ASN A 100 14.52 1.19 11.33
C ASN A 100 13.06 1.46 11.69
N VAL A 101 12.12 0.71 11.10
CA VAL A 101 10.68 0.86 11.40
C VAL A 101 10.11 -0.45 11.91
N LEU A 102 10.04 -1.49 11.07
CA LEU A 102 9.26 -2.69 11.40
C LEU A 102 9.88 -3.52 12.54
N ARG A 103 11.21 -3.51 12.69
CA ARG A 103 11.91 -4.14 13.83
C ARG A 103 12.09 -3.21 15.02
N ALA A 104 12.17 -1.90 14.78
CA ALA A 104 12.43 -0.92 15.82
C ALA A 104 11.18 -0.60 16.65
N TYR A 105 10.00 -0.78 16.06
CA TYR A 105 8.71 -0.48 16.70
C TYR A 105 7.78 -1.69 16.66
N ASP A 106 6.98 -1.84 17.71
CA ASP A 106 5.85 -2.75 17.75
C ASP A 106 4.68 -2.12 16.98
N VAL A 107 4.55 -2.48 15.70
CA VAL A 107 3.58 -1.88 14.78
C VAL A 107 2.29 -2.70 14.79
N ASP A 108 1.17 -2.10 15.19
CA ASP A 108 -0.13 -2.79 15.19
C ASP A 108 -0.73 -2.88 13.79
N TYR A 109 -0.69 -1.76 13.06
CA TYR A 109 -1.30 -1.61 11.75
C TYR A 109 -0.33 -0.97 10.75
N ALA A 110 -0.38 -1.41 9.49
CA ALA A 110 0.30 -0.74 8.39
C ALA A 110 -0.66 -0.57 7.19
N ILE A 111 -0.78 0.65 6.68
CA ILE A 111 -1.46 0.91 5.41
C ILE A 111 -0.38 1.13 4.36
N HIS A 112 -0.37 0.25 3.36
CA HIS A 112 0.53 0.30 2.22
C HIS A 112 -0.19 1.02 1.08
N LEU A 113 0.24 2.25 0.77
CA LEU A 113 -0.42 3.14 -0.20
C LEU A 113 0.21 3.02 -1.58
N HIS A 114 -0.67 2.89 -2.57
CA HIS A 114 -0.36 2.59 -3.96
C HIS A 114 -1.26 3.36 -4.90
N HIS A 115 -0.93 3.31 -6.19
CA HIS A 115 -1.83 3.69 -7.27
C HIS A 115 -2.13 2.48 -8.15
N GLN A 116 -3.38 2.39 -8.62
CA GLN A 116 -3.80 1.40 -9.62
C GLN A 116 -4.19 2.08 -10.92
N GLY A 117 -4.32 1.27 -11.96
CA GLY A 117 -4.84 1.69 -13.25
C GLY A 117 -6.25 2.29 -13.17
N THR A 118 -6.70 2.82 -14.29
CA THR A 118 -7.94 3.63 -14.33
C THR A 118 -9.22 2.81 -14.57
N GLN A 119 -9.11 1.50 -14.78
CA GLN A 119 -10.16 0.67 -15.36
C GLN A 119 -10.85 -0.31 -14.40
N SER A 120 -10.37 -0.44 -13.16
CA SER A 120 -10.99 -1.27 -12.14
C SER A 120 -12.44 -0.88 -11.90
N ARG A 121 -13.34 -1.87 -11.81
CA ARG A 121 -14.79 -1.67 -11.66
C ARG A 121 -15.41 -2.57 -10.61
N VAL A 122 -16.44 -2.05 -9.96
CA VAL A 122 -17.39 -2.83 -9.14
C VAL A 122 -18.79 -2.53 -9.67
N ASN A 123 -19.55 -3.58 -9.97
CA ASN A 123 -20.91 -3.49 -10.53
C ASN A 123 -21.02 -2.66 -11.83
N GLY A 124 -19.96 -2.62 -12.63
CA GLY A 124 -19.90 -1.85 -13.88
C GLY A 124 -19.37 -0.42 -13.72
N ASP A 125 -19.32 0.11 -12.50
CA ASP A 125 -18.85 1.47 -12.22
C ASP A 125 -17.37 1.49 -11.85
N LEU A 126 -16.67 2.53 -12.31
CA LEU A 126 -15.24 2.74 -12.03
C LEU A 126 -15.02 3.01 -10.55
N VAL A 127 -14.10 2.25 -9.93
CA VAL A 127 -13.75 2.43 -8.52
C VAL A 127 -12.93 3.70 -8.30
N SER A 128 -13.10 4.38 -7.16
CA SER A 128 -12.21 5.46 -6.75
C SER A 128 -10.88 4.94 -6.19
N GLY A 129 -10.88 3.68 -5.75
CA GLY A 129 -9.72 2.96 -5.26
C GLY A 129 -10.07 1.51 -4.93
N SER A 130 -9.08 0.73 -4.49
CA SER A 130 -9.26 -0.68 -4.14
C SER A 130 -8.47 -0.99 -2.88
N ILE A 131 -8.93 -1.97 -2.11
CA ILE A 131 -8.23 -2.41 -0.91
C ILE A 131 -8.01 -3.92 -0.89
N LEU A 132 -6.97 -4.37 -0.19
CA LEU A 132 -6.70 -5.80 0.02
C LEU A 132 -5.91 -6.04 1.31
N TYR A 133 -6.45 -6.92 2.15
CA TYR A 133 -5.75 -7.48 3.31
C TYR A 133 -4.70 -8.51 2.84
N PRO A 134 -3.75 -8.98 3.68
CA PRO A 134 -2.74 -9.95 3.25
C PRO A 134 -3.37 -11.28 2.81
N THR A 135 -2.92 -11.83 1.69
CA THR A 135 -3.50 -13.04 1.07
C THR A 135 -2.56 -14.24 1.04
N THR A 136 -1.34 -14.09 1.57
CA THR A 136 -0.41 -15.21 1.76
C THR A 136 -0.95 -16.20 2.81
N PRO A 137 -0.73 -17.52 2.66
CA PRO A 137 -1.07 -18.50 3.69
C PRO A 137 -0.14 -18.43 4.93
N ASP A 138 0.98 -17.70 4.85
CA ASP A 138 2.00 -17.68 5.92
C ASP A 138 1.68 -16.68 7.05
N VAL A 139 0.56 -15.96 6.97
CA VAL A 139 0.11 -15.05 8.02
C VAL A 139 -0.86 -15.78 8.93
N SER A 140 -0.67 -15.65 10.25
CA SER A 140 -1.56 -16.26 11.22
C SER A 140 -3.00 -15.68 11.14
N PRO A 141 -4.03 -16.41 11.61
CA PRO A 141 -5.42 -15.97 11.46
C PRO A 141 -5.73 -14.60 12.11
N GLU A 142 -5.09 -14.28 13.23
CA GLU A 142 -5.38 -13.06 13.99
C GLU A 142 -5.00 -11.77 13.22
N PRO A 143 -3.77 -11.59 12.69
CA PRO A 143 -3.44 -10.44 11.84
C PRO A 143 -4.30 -10.34 10.59
N VAL A 144 -4.70 -11.47 9.98
CA VAL A 144 -5.63 -11.48 8.83
C VAL A 144 -6.99 -10.90 9.24
N GLU A 145 -7.52 -11.32 10.39
CA GLU A 145 -8.80 -10.81 10.90
C GLU A 145 -8.70 -9.32 11.24
N LYS A 146 -7.65 -8.90 11.95
CA LYS A 146 -7.38 -7.49 12.26
C LYS A 146 -7.28 -6.64 10.98
N SER A 147 -6.61 -7.16 9.94
CA SER A 147 -6.49 -6.50 8.63
C SER A 147 -7.84 -6.33 7.91
N LYS A 148 -8.71 -7.35 7.99
CA LYS A 148 -10.07 -7.27 7.43
C LYS A 148 -10.92 -6.23 8.17
N ARG A 149 -10.81 -6.17 9.50
CA ARG A 149 -11.48 -5.15 10.33
C ARG A 149 -10.98 -3.75 9.97
N LEU A 150 -9.67 -3.56 9.85
CA LEU A 150 -9.08 -2.31 9.36
C LEU A 150 -9.64 -1.93 7.97
N GLY A 151 -9.69 -2.89 7.04
CA GLY A 151 -10.28 -2.69 5.72
C GLY A 151 -11.74 -2.24 5.76
N SER A 152 -12.56 -2.81 6.65
CA SER A 152 -13.96 -2.39 6.84
C SER A 152 -14.04 -0.95 7.37
N VAL A 153 -13.23 -0.59 8.37
CA VAL A 153 -13.17 0.77 8.91
C VAL A 153 -12.79 1.77 7.80
N VAL A 154 -11.75 1.49 7.03
CA VAL A 154 -11.31 2.34 5.92
C VAL A 154 -12.39 2.45 4.85
N TYR A 155 -12.96 1.33 4.41
CA TYR A 155 -14.03 1.29 3.40
C TYR A 155 -15.21 2.19 3.78
N HIS A 156 -15.75 2.04 4.99
CA HIS A 156 -16.90 2.84 5.44
C HIS A 156 -16.54 4.31 5.63
N ASN A 157 -15.33 4.62 6.12
CA ASN A 157 -14.89 6.00 6.33
C ASN A 157 -14.57 6.75 5.04
N VAL A 158 -14.16 6.05 3.97
CA VAL A 158 -13.96 6.65 2.65
C VAL A 158 -15.30 6.80 1.93
N ASN A 159 -16.15 5.76 1.92
CA ASN A 159 -17.45 5.84 1.25
C ASN A 159 -18.38 6.91 1.85
N ARG A 160 -18.37 7.12 3.17
CA ARG A 160 -19.18 8.17 3.80
C ARG A 160 -18.86 9.59 3.34
N THR A 161 -17.70 9.82 2.70
CA THR A 161 -17.33 11.15 2.16
C THR A 161 -18.14 11.52 0.92
N GLY A 162 -18.82 10.55 0.29
CA GLY A 162 -19.49 10.71 -1.00
C GLY A 162 -18.57 10.52 -2.21
N TRP A 163 -17.25 10.47 -2.00
CA TRP A 163 -16.25 10.27 -3.05
C TRP A 163 -15.70 8.84 -3.12
N GLY A 164 -16.09 7.99 -2.16
CA GLY A 164 -15.65 6.60 -2.10
C GLY A 164 -16.52 5.67 -2.94
N HIS A 165 -15.88 4.98 -3.88
CA HIS A 165 -16.38 3.76 -4.50
C HIS A 165 -15.24 2.73 -4.47
N ILE A 166 -15.01 2.12 -3.31
CA ILE A 166 -13.84 1.26 -3.09
C ILE A 166 -14.13 -0.19 -3.53
N GLY A 167 -13.26 -0.76 -4.35
CA GLY A 167 -13.28 -2.16 -4.76
C GLY A 167 -12.37 -3.07 -3.95
N ARG A 168 -12.41 -4.37 -4.26
CA ARG A 168 -11.39 -5.33 -3.82
C ARG A 168 -10.30 -5.37 -4.89
N TYR A 169 -9.05 -5.20 -4.48
CA TYR A 169 -7.92 -5.31 -5.40
C TYR A 169 -7.65 -6.78 -5.77
N ASP A 170 -7.25 -7.04 -7.01
CA ASP A 170 -6.82 -8.36 -7.48
C ASP A 170 -5.30 -8.49 -7.40
N GLY A 171 -4.80 -8.85 -6.21
CA GLY A 171 -3.37 -8.90 -5.91
C GLY A 171 -2.86 -10.30 -5.53
N GLY A 172 -1.59 -10.56 -5.83
CA GLY A 172 -0.95 -11.88 -5.60
C GLY A 172 -0.64 -12.22 -4.13
N SER A 173 -0.39 -13.48 -3.83
CA SER A 173 -0.17 -13.99 -2.46
C SER A 173 1.30 -14.14 -2.06
N ALA A 174 2.27 -13.73 -2.88
CA ALA A 174 3.69 -13.91 -2.55
C ALA A 174 4.13 -13.05 -1.34
N ASN A 175 5.01 -13.59 -0.48
CA ASN A 175 5.59 -12.88 0.67
C ASN A 175 6.53 -11.75 0.26
N THR A 176 7.01 -11.76 -0.98
CA THR A 176 7.79 -10.65 -1.55
C THR A 176 7.00 -9.35 -1.62
N ILE A 177 5.66 -9.41 -1.62
CA ILE A 177 4.78 -8.24 -1.68
C ILE A 177 4.64 -7.61 -0.29
N GLY A 178 4.78 -6.29 -0.15
CA GLY A 178 4.89 -5.61 1.14
C GLY A 178 3.80 -5.94 2.14
N ARG A 179 2.53 -5.86 1.75
CA ARG A 179 1.43 -6.21 2.66
C ARG A 179 1.51 -7.66 3.17
N ASN A 180 2.01 -8.59 2.35
CA ASN A 180 2.14 -9.99 2.76
C ASN A 180 3.40 -10.20 3.61
N GLY A 181 4.56 -9.70 3.15
CA GLY A 181 5.84 -9.88 3.82
C GLY A 181 5.86 -9.23 5.20
N MET A 182 5.34 -8.00 5.32
CA MET A 182 5.23 -7.32 6.62
C MET A 182 4.32 -8.10 7.60
N ALA A 183 3.16 -8.56 7.12
CA ALA A 183 2.24 -9.33 7.96
C ALA A 183 2.83 -10.70 8.36
N ALA A 184 3.53 -11.37 7.45
CA ALA A 184 4.08 -12.71 7.68
C ALA A 184 5.31 -12.68 8.59
N GLU A 185 6.21 -11.70 8.42
CA GLU A 185 7.44 -11.61 9.21
C GLU A 185 7.20 -11.02 10.60
N TYR A 186 6.28 -10.05 10.74
CA TYR A 186 6.12 -9.28 11.97
C TYR A 186 4.75 -9.40 12.65
N GLY A 187 3.79 -10.11 12.04
CA GLY A 187 2.44 -10.24 12.61
C GLY A 187 1.60 -8.96 12.53
N ILE A 188 1.98 -8.00 11.68
CA ILE A 188 1.32 -6.70 11.55
C ILE A 188 -0.01 -6.85 10.81
N ALA A 189 -1.05 -6.12 11.24
CA ALA A 189 -2.29 -6.01 10.48
C ALA A 189 -2.13 -5.02 9.31
N THR A 190 -1.94 -5.54 8.11
CA THR A 190 -1.66 -4.72 6.91
C THR A 190 -2.89 -4.51 6.03
N LEU A 191 -3.00 -3.34 5.40
CA LEU A 191 -3.99 -3.06 4.37
C LEU A 191 -3.33 -2.40 3.16
N LEU A 192 -3.43 -3.02 2.00
CA LEU A 192 -3.17 -2.36 0.72
C LEU A 192 -4.30 -1.35 0.44
N PHE A 193 -3.93 -0.14 0.06
CA PHE A 193 -4.85 0.84 -0.50
C PHE A 193 -4.31 1.34 -1.85
N GLU A 194 -5.09 1.11 -2.90
CA GLU A 194 -4.77 1.40 -4.29
C GLU A 194 -5.66 2.55 -4.78
N MET A 195 -5.11 3.76 -4.89
CA MET A 195 -5.85 4.92 -5.38
C MET A 195 -5.98 4.86 -6.90
N ARG A 196 -7.17 5.16 -7.45
CA ARG A 196 -7.33 5.15 -8.91
C ARG A 196 -6.53 6.29 -9.54
N GLY A 197 -5.71 5.93 -10.53
CA GLY A 197 -4.98 6.86 -11.37
C GLY A 197 -3.48 6.65 -11.21
N MET A 198 -2.77 6.38 -12.31
CA MET A 198 -1.32 6.27 -12.35
C MET A 198 -0.72 7.46 -13.09
N SER A 199 0.55 7.75 -12.83
CA SER A 199 1.25 8.89 -13.42
C SER A 199 2.46 8.51 -14.27
N ASP A 200 2.89 7.25 -14.30
CA ASP A 200 4.22 6.88 -14.77
C ASP A 200 4.24 6.19 -16.14
N HIS A 201 3.15 5.59 -16.63
CA HIS A 201 3.03 5.03 -18.00
C HIS A 201 1.63 4.43 -18.31
N GLU A 202 1.36 4.18 -19.61
CA GLU A 202 0.12 3.69 -20.27
C GLU A 202 -1.00 3.09 -19.39
#